data_AF-A0A847CSP2-F1
#
_entry.id   AF-A0A847CSP2-F1
#
_cell.length_a   1.000
_cell.length_b   1.000
_cell.length_c   1.000
_cell.angle_alpha   90.00
_cell.angle_beta   90.00
_cell.angle_gamma   90.00
#
_symmetry.space_group_name_H-M   'P 1'
#
loop_
_entity.id
_entity.type
_entity.pdbx_description
1 polymer ?
#
loop_
_entity_poly.entity_id
_entity_poly.type
_entity_poly.pdbx_seq_one_letter_code
_entity_poly.pdbx_strand_id
1 'polypeptide(L)'
;MEVTTLKLKDIIGESSQYEKKEKLERNKPKSWLKSVSAFANTLGGTIIFGLSDNDKLIGLENYKEDSEQISEMLKAKMDPIPRIQLENIMDNDKYFIVLKIEEGLETPYYVLDGGNKTAYIRVGNQSVSASVMDLKNLVLKGINQTFDTLLTENKIEDTTFNKFRIEYNRRTNKEFIATDLVSFYGVHVRNRTGDLTLPDS
;
A
#
# COMPACT_ATOMS: atom_id res chain seq x y z
N MET A 1 -16.84 -8.30 16.27
CA MET A 1 -16.84 -7.94 14.85
C MET A 1 -18.28 -7.86 14.40
N GLU A 2 -18.72 -6.67 13.97
CA GLU A 2 -20.05 -6.45 13.39
C GLU A 2 -20.10 -7.04 11.97
N VAL A 3 -21.29 -7.49 11.55
CA VAL A 3 -21.55 -7.96 10.19
C VAL A 3 -22.31 -6.87 9.47
N THR A 4 -21.80 -6.41 8.34
CA THR A 4 -22.45 -5.36 7.55
C THR A 4 -23.34 -5.98 6.49
N THR A 5 -24.56 -5.47 6.36
CA THR A 5 -25.51 -5.81 5.29
C THR A 5 -25.28 -4.89 4.08
N LEU A 6 -24.26 -5.17 3.29
CA LEU A 6 -23.97 -4.51 2.01
C LEU A 6 -24.08 -5.53 0.87
N LYS A 7 -24.50 -5.09 -0.31
CA LYS A 7 -24.47 -5.95 -1.49
C LYS A 7 -23.03 -6.07 -1.99
N LEU A 8 -22.54 -7.29 -2.19
CA LEU A 8 -21.17 -7.52 -2.67
C LEU A 8 -20.88 -6.84 -4.01
N LYS A 9 -21.90 -6.70 -4.85
CA LYS A 9 -21.78 -6.05 -6.16
C LYS A 9 -21.35 -4.58 -6.05
N ASP A 10 -21.76 -3.89 -5.00
CA ASP A 10 -21.42 -2.48 -4.81
C ASP A 10 -19.93 -2.34 -4.50
N ILE A 11 -19.39 -3.23 -3.66
CA ILE A 11 -17.95 -3.27 -3.31
C ILE A 11 -17.07 -3.66 -4.49
N ILE A 12 -17.53 -4.60 -5.32
CA ILE A 12 -16.84 -4.96 -6.57
C ILE A 12 -16.83 -3.77 -7.54
N GLY A 13 -17.88 -2.95 -7.55
CA GLY A 13 -17.97 -1.75 -8.37
C GLY A 13 -17.10 -0.59 -7.87
N GLU A 14 -16.89 -0.48 -6.56
CA GLU A 14 -16.07 0.56 -5.93
C GLU A 14 -14.56 0.31 -6.05
N SER A 15 -14.15 -0.97 -6.05
CA SER A 15 -12.74 -1.34 -6.10
C SER A 15 -12.27 -1.57 -7.54
N SER A 16 -11.30 -0.77 -7.99
CA SER A 16 -10.70 -0.91 -9.32
C SER A 16 -9.85 -2.17 -9.48
N GLN A 17 -9.44 -2.79 -8.37
CA GLN A 17 -8.55 -3.94 -8.32
C GLN A 17 -9.04 -4.94 -7.26
N TYR A 18 -9.59 -6.08 -7.71
CA TYR A 18 -10.07 -7.12 -6.81
C TYR A 18 -9.59 -8.53 -7.21
N GLU A 19 -9.54 -9.43 -6.23
CA GLU A 19 -9.36 -10.87 -6.42
C GLU A 19 -10.43 -11.65 -5.67
N LYS A 20 -10.98 -12.68 -6.32
CA LYS A 20 -12.00 -13.54 -5.75
C LYS A 20 -11.37 -14.84 -5.26
N LYS A 21 -11.88 -15.36 -4.14
CA LYS A 21 -11.55 -16.68 -3.61
C LYS A 21 -12.83 -17.34 -3.12
N GLU A 22 -13.03 -18.60 -3.47
CA GLU A 22 -14.19 -19.34 -2.98
C GLU A 22 -14.11 -19.56 -1.46
N LYS A 23 -12.90 -19.76 -0.93
CA LYS A 23 -12.64 -20.03 0.49
C LYS A 23 -11.26 -19.58 0.93
N LEU A 24 -11.05 -19.53 2.24
CA LEU A 24 -9.71 -19.36 2.82
C LEU A 24 -8.91 -20.67 2.72
N GLU A 25 -7.83 -20.67 1.94
CA GLU A 25 -6.95 -21.84 1.81
C GLU A 25 -5.92 -21.91 2.96
N ARG A 26 -6.37 -22.40 4.12
CA ARG A 26 -5.57 -22.50 5.36
C ARG A 26 -4.28 -23.32 5.19
N ASN A 27 -4.34 -24.41 4.43
CA ASN A 27 -3.20 -25.32 4.18
C ASN A 27 -2.25 -24.81 3.08
N LYS A 28 -2.67 -23.81 2.28
CA LYS A 28 -1.88 -23.23 1.19
C LYS A 28 -1.95 -21.71 1.23
N PRO A 29 -1.57 -21.07 2.35
CA PRO A 29 -1.83 -19.64 2.55
C PRO A 29 -1.10 -18.74 1.54
N LYS A 30 -0.02 -19.25 0.93
CA LYS A 30 0.70 -18.57 -0.16
C LYS A 30 -0.22 -18.18 -1.33
N SER A 31 -1.30 -18.92 -1.58
CA SER A 31 -2.19 -18.70 -2.73
C SER A 31 -2.91 -17.35 -2.69
N TRP A 32 -3.16 -16.82 -1.50
CA TRP A 32 -3.80 -15.52 -1.28
C TRP A 32 -2.82 -14.49 -0.69
N LEU A 33 -1.82 -14.90 0.10
CA LEU A 33 -0.77 -14.01 0.61
C LEU A 33 0.04 -13.36 -0.52
N LYS A 34 0.27 -14.07 -1.63
CA LYS A 34 0.91 -13.47 -2.81
C LYS A 34 0.14 -12.26 -3.34
N SER A 35 -1.19 -12.30 -3.23
CA SER A 35 -2.06 -11.23 -3.71
C SER A 35 -2.09 -10.05 -2.74
N VAL A 36 -2.02 -10.33 -1.44
CA VAL A 36 -1.80 -9.29 -0.43
C VAL A 36 -0.48 -8.55 -0.69
N SER A 37 0.62 -9.29 -0.87
CA SER A 37 1.93 -8.71 -1.22
C SER A 37 1.86 -7.90 -2.51
N ALA A 38 1.24 -8.45 -3.56
CA ALA A 38 1.10 -7.77 -4.85
C ALA A 38 0.29 -6.46 -4.74
N PHE A 39 -0.81 -6.45 -3.99
CA PHE A 39 -1.62 -5.26 -3.78
C PHE A 39 -0.87 -4.20 -2.97
N ALA A 40 -0.25 -4.58 -1.85
CA ALA A 40 0.55 -3.66 -1.03
C ALA A 40 1.73 -3.07 -1.80
N ASN A 41 2.37 -3.84 -2.69
CA ASN A 41 3.48 -3.37 -3.52
C ASN A 41 3.05 -2.50 -4.70
N THR A 42 1.76 -2.46 -5.04
CA THR A 42 1.26 -1.72 -6.22
C THR A 42 0.28 -0.64 -5.81
N LEU A 43 -0.96 -0.68 -6.26
CA LEU A 43 -1.97 0.37 -6.10
C LEU A 43 -3.00 0.05 -5.00
N GLY A 44 -2.69 -0.92 -4.12
CA GLY A 44 -3.67 -1.52 -3.22
C GLY A 44 -4.66 -2.42 -3.97
N GLY A 45 -5.71 -2.84 -3.28
CA GLY A 45 -6.78 -3.65 -3.86
C GLY A 45 -7.60 -4.41 -2.83
N THR A 46 -8.44 -5.31 -3.28
CA THR A 46 -9.38 -6.04 -2.42
C THR A 46 -9.35 -7.54 -2.70
N ILE A 47 -9.33 -8.37 -1.67
CA ILE A 47 -9.57 -9.81 -1.78
C ILE A 47 -10.93 -10.12 -1.17
N ILE A 48 -11.78 -10.81 -1.92
CA ILE A 48 -13.10 -11.20 -1.47
C ILE A 48 -13.17 -12.73 -1.36
N PHE A 49 -13.39 -13.22 -0.15
CA PHE A 49 -13.56 -14.63 0.15
C PHE A 49 -15.04 -15.01 0.19
N GLY A 50 -15.38 -16.21 -0.30
CA GLY A 50 -16.76 -16.69 -0.45
C GLY A 50 -17.34 -16.52 -1.86
N LEU A 51 -16.56 -16.04 -2.83
CA LEU A 51 -16.98 -15.82 -4.22
C LEU A 51 -16.23 -16.74 -5.18
N SER A 52 -16.95 -17.36 -6.12
CA SER A 52 -16.32 -18.05 -7.26
C SER A 52 -15.81 -17.05 -8.29
N ASP A 53 -14.90 -17.50 -9.16
CA ASP A 53 -14.42 -16.71 -10.30
C ASP A 53 -15.56 -16.24 -11.24
N ASN A 54 -16.65 -17.01 -11.33
CA ASN A 54 -17.84 -16.71 -12.14
C ASN A 54 -18.92 -15.89 -11.40
N ASP A 55 -18.55 -15.13 -10.37
CA ASP A 55 -19.47 -14.28 -9.58
C ASP A 55 -20.59 -15.03 -8.83
N LYS A 56 -20.49 -16.36 -8.72
CA LYS A 56 -21.39 -17.14 -7.89
C LYS A 56 -21.10 -16.88 -6.40
N LEU A 57 -22.17 -16.53 -5.68
CA LEU A 57 -22.18 -16.42 -4.22
C LEU A 57 -22.08 -17.82 -3.60
N ILE A 58 -20.87 -18.22 -3.18
CA ILE A 58 -20.64 -19.51 -2.51
C ILE A 58 -20.93 -19.39 -1.02
N GLY A 59 -20.34 -18.39 -0.37
CA GLY A 59 -20.41 -18.15 1.06
C GLY A 59 -19.36 -18.92 1.86
N LEU A 60 -19.03 -18.42 3.05
CA LEU A 60 -18.13 -19.05 4.02
C LEU A 60 -18.95 -19.58 5.21
N GLU A 61 -18.66 -20.81 5.63
CA GLU A 61 -19.33 -21.43 6.78
C GLU A 61 -18.79 -20.88 8.10
N ASN A 62 -17.46 -20.74 8.22
CA ASN A 62 -16.76 -20.35 9.45
C ASN A 62 -16.09 -18.97 9.34
N TYR A 63 -16.79 -17.98 8.79
CA TYR A 63 -16.23 -16.66 8.46
C TYR A 63 -15.51 -15.95 9.62
N LYS A 64 -15.95 -16.15 10.87
CA LYS A 64 -15.31 -15.57 12.06
C LYS A 64 -13.91 -16.14 12.29
N GLU A 65 -13.81 -17.46 12.26
CA GLU A 65 -12.55 -18.16 12.43
C GLU A 65 -11.63 -17.87 11.23
N ASP A 66 -12.16 -17.84 10.02
CA ASP A 66 -11.41 -17.45 8.81
C ASP A 66 -10.85 -16.02 8.93
N SER A 67 -11.62 -15.08 9.48
CA SER A 67 -11.17 -13.69 9.72
C SER A 67 -9.99 -13.60 10.70
N GLU A 68 -10.07 -14.37 11.79
CA GLU A 68 -9.00 -14.48 12.78
C GLU A 68 -7.74 -15.08 12.14
N GLN A 69 -7.91 -16.18 11.39
CA GLN A 69 -6.81 -16.83 10.69
C GLN A 69 -6.14 -15.94 9.64
N ILE A 70 -6.90 -15.13 8.90
CA ILE A 70 -6.33 -14.15 7.97
C ILE A 70 -5.39 -13.21 8.73
N SER A 71 -5.86 -12.65 9.85
CA SER A 71 -5.09 -11.71 10.67
C SER A 71 -3.82 -12.34 11.24
N GLU A 72 -3.89 -13.57 11.73
CA GLU A 72 -2.74 -14.33 12.22
C GLU A 72 -1.72 -14.62 11.12
N MET A 73 -2.19 -15.10 9.96
CA MET A 73 -1.33 -15.43 8.82
C MET A 73 -0.63 -14.19 8.26
N LEU A 74 -1.31 -13.06 8.19
CA LEU A 74 -0.71 -11.79 7.78
C LEU A 74 0.43 -11.39 8.73
N LYS A 75 0.19 -11.43 10.05
CA LYS A 75 1.22 -11.11 11.05
C LYS A 75 2.41 -12.07 11.02
N ALA A 76 2.15 -13.35 10.77
CA ALA A 76 3.18 -14.39 10.80
C ALA A 76 4.00 -14.49 9.50
N LYS A 77 3.39 -14.16 8.35
CA LYS A 77 3.95 -14.46 7.03
C LYS A 77 4.17 -13.24 6.14
N MET A 78 3.86 -12.02 6.61
CA MET A 78 4.14 -10.79 5.88
C MET A 78 5.19 -9.97 6.60
N ASP A 79 6.09 -9.38 5.84
CA ASP A 79 7.13 -8.47 6.35
C ASP A 79 7.44 -7.40 5.30
N PRO A 80 7.22 -6.10 5.57
CA PRO A 80 6.43 -5.58 6.69
C PRO A 80 4.96 -6.03 6.64
N ILE A 81 4.21 -5.79 7.72
CA ILE A 81 2.77 -6.08 7.78
C ILE A 81 2.01 -4.95 7.06
N PRO A 82 1.26 -5.26 5.98
CA PRO A 82 0.52 -4.24 5.24
C PRO A 82 -0.64 -3.66 6.04
N ARG A 83 -1.01 -2.41 5.74
CA ARG A 83 -2.25 -1.80 6.24
C ARG A 83 -3.44 -2.45 5.54
N ILE A 84 -4.35 -2.97 6.34
CA ILE A 84 -5.50 -3.73 5.87
C ILE A 84 -6.76 -3.35 6.64
N GLN A 85 -7.90 -3.45 5.98
CA GLN A 85 -9.22 -3.38 6.58
C GLN A 85 -9.94 -4.70 6.27
N LEU A 86 -10.43 -5.37 7.32
CA LEU A 86 -11.11 -6.66 7.20
C LEU A 86 -12.57 -6.48 7.62
N GLU A 87 -13.48 -6.79 6.70
CA GLU A 87 -14.92 -6.61 6.86
C GLU A 87 -15.65 -7.94 6.63
N ASN A 88 -16.58 -8.26 7.54
CA ASN A 88 -17.47 -9.42 7.40
C ASN A 88 -18.81 -8.95 6.83
N ILE A 89 -19.23 -9.55 5.73
CA ILE A 89 -20.42 -9.13 4.98
C ILE A 89 -21.39 -10.30 4.88
N MET A 90 -22.68 -9.99 5.01
CA MET A 90 -23.75 -10.94 4.79
C MET A 90 -24.59 -10.52 3.57
N ASP A 91 -24.70 -11.43 2.59
CA ASP A 91 -25.47 -11.24 1.36
C ASP A 91 -26.21 -12.56 1.02
N ASN A 92 -27.53 -12.51 0.81
CA ASN A 92 -28.38 -13.67 0.56
C ASN A 92 -28.17 -14.84 1.55
N ASP A 93 -28.20 -14.53 2.86
CA ASP A 93 -27.99 -15.48 3.96
C ASP A 93 -26.64 -16.23 3.93
N LYS A 94 -25.66 -15.67 3.21
CA LYS A 94 -24.29 -16.18 3.13
C LYS A 94 -23.30 -15.15 3.65
N TYR A 95 -22.23 -15.64 4.26
CA TYR A 95 -21.17 -14.79 4.81
C TYR A 95 -19.97 -14.72 3.88
N PHE A 96 -19.32 -13.57 3.86
CA PHE A 96 -18.17 -13.25 3.02
C PHE A 96 -17.17 -12.43 3.83
N ILE A 97 -15.89 -12.53 3.46
CA ILE A 97 -14.84 -11.69 4.04
C ILE A 97 -14.30 -10.80 2.93
N VAL A 98 -14.32 -9.49 3.17
CA VAL A 98 -13.69 -8.49 2.32
C VAL A 98 -12.42 -8.01 3.02
N LEU A 99 -11.29 -8.33 2.42
CA LEU A 99 -9.98 -7.86 2.85
C LEU A 99 -9.53 -6.74 1.91
N LYS A 100 -9.58 -5.49 2.38
CA LYS A 100 -9.04 -4.32 1.66
C LYS A 100 -7.58 -4.14 2.07
N ILE A 101 -6.72 -3.97 1.07
CA ILE A 101 -5.28 -3.77 1.23
C ILE A 101 -4.96 -2.39 0.67
N GLU A 102 -4.37 -1.53 1.49
CA GLU A 102 -3.93 -0.21 1.05
C GLU A 102 -2.65 -0.33 0.20
N GLU A 103 -2.42 0.67 -0.65
CA GLU A 103 -1.09 0.86 -1.25
C GLU A 103 -0.07 1.03 -0.12
N GLY A 104 0.96 0.18 -0.16
CA GLY A 104 1.96 0.12 0.88
C GLY A 104 2.98 1.23 0.73
N LEU A 105 3.36 1.82 1.86
CA LEU A 105 4.37 2.89 1.94
C LEU A 105 5.79 2.35 2.18
N GLU A 106 5.88 1.14 2.75
CA GLU A 106 7.12 0.50 3.17
C GLU A 106 7.54 -0.60 2.19
N THR A 107 7.38 -0.35 0.88
CA THR A 107 7.71 -1.35 -0.13
C THR A 107 9.22 -1.68 -0.11
N PRO A 108 9.60 -2.96 -0.25
CA PRO A 108 8.77 -4.10 -0.67
C PRO A 108 8.11 -4.85 0.51
N TYR A 109 6.84 -5.22 0.34
CA TYR A 109 6.10 -6.15 1.19
C TYR A 109 6.36 -7.59 0.73
N TYR A 110 6.97 -8.40 1.59
CA TYR A 110 7.36 -9.78 1.30
C TYR A 110 6.39 -10.80 1.92
N VAL A 111 6.24 -11.93 1.24
CA VAL A 111 5.67 -13.16 1.81
C VAL A 111 6.82 -14.05 2.32
N LEU A 112 6.72 -14.49 3.56
CA LEU A 112 7.64 -15.42 4.22
C LEU A 112 7.11 -16.85 4.05
N ASP A 113 7.87 -17.71 3.37
CA ASP A 113 7.48 -19.09 3.10
C ASP A 113 8.70 -20.02 3.05
N GLY A 114 8.76 -20.98 3.98
CA GLY A 114 9.85 -21.97 4.03
C GLY A 114 11.25 -21.37 4.13
N GLY A 115 11.39 -20.24 4.85
CA GLY A 115 12.66 -19.51 4.99
C GLY A 115 12.98 -18.55 3.84
N ASN A 116 12.17 -18.53 2.77
CA ASN A 116 12.34 -17.61 1.66
C ASN A 116 11.47 -16.36 1.84
N LYS A 117 12.00 -15.19 1.47
CA LYS A 117 11.25 -13.94 1.33
C LYS A 117 10.98 -13.70 -0.15
N THR A 118 9.72 -13.58 -0.54
CA THR A 118 9.35 -13.29 -1.94
C THR A 118 8.37 -12.13 -1.98
N ALA A 119 8.71 -11.07 -2.71
CA ALA A 119 7.78 -10.00 -3.02
C ALA A 119 7.02 -10.34 -4.31
N TYR A 120 5.74 -9.96 -4.35
CA TYR A 120 4.90 -10.09 -5.54
C TYR A 120 4.46 -8.72 -6.00
N ILE A 121 4.16 -8.60 -7.30
CA ILE A 121 3.59 -7.41 -7.93
C ILE A 121 2.37 -7.80 -8.76
N ARG A 122 1.48 -6.82 -8.98
CA ARG A 122 0.37 -6.96 -9.93
C ARG A 122 0.83 -6.70 -11.35
N VAL A 123 0.59 -7.67 -12.23
CA VAL A 123 0.72 -7.53 -13.67
C VAL A 123 -0.61 -7.95 -14.29
N GLY A 124 -1.38 -6.98 -14.77
CA GLY A 124 -2.78 -7.20 -15.17
C GLY A 124 -3.60 -7.73 -13.99
N ASN A 125 -4.28 -8.86 -14.18
CA ASN A 125 -5.09 -9.52 -13.15
C ASN A 125 -4.31 -10.57 -12.32
N GLN A 126 -3.00 -10.69 -12.48
CA GLN A 126 -2.20 -11.72 -11.83
C GLN A 126 -1.19 -11.15 -10.82
N SER A 127 -0.97 -11.91 -9.76
CA SER A 127 0.09 -11.70 -8.77
C SER A 127 1.29 -12.55 -9.17
N VAL A 128 2.37 -11.92 -9.64
CA VAL A 128 3.60 -12.57 -10.10
C VAL A 128 4.76 -12.22 -9.19
N SER A 129 5.75 -13.12 -9.08
CA SER A 129 6.96 -12.84 -8.29
C SER A 129 7.71 -11.66 -8.90
N ALA A 130 8.12 -10.73 -8.04
CA ALA A 130 8.88 -9.56 -8.47
C ALA A 130 10.24 -9.99 -9.05
N SER A 131 10.57 -9.48 -10.23
CA SER A 131 11.91 -9.63 -10.79
C SER A 131 12.92 -8.77 -10.02
N VAL A 132 14.21 -8.94 -10.33
CA VAL A 132 15.27 -8.09 -9.75
C VAL A 132 15.04 -6.61 -10.08
N MET A 133 14.51 -6.30 -11.27
CA MET A 133 14.21 -4.92 -11.66
C MET A 133 13.01 -4.37 -10.87
N ASP A 134 11.97 -5.18 -10.69
CA ASP A 134 10.79 -4.79 -9.91
C ASP A 134 11.17 -4.53 -8.45
N LEU A 135 11.99 -5.40 -7.85
CA LEU A 135 12.50 -5.21 -6.49
C LEU A 135 13.26 -3.90 -6.34
N LYS A 136 14.12 -3.55 -7.31
CA LYS A 136 14.83 -2.25 -7.30
C LYS A 136 13.85 -1.08 -7.30
N ASN A 137 12.83 -1.14 -8.15
CA ASN A 137 11.81 -0.09 -8.23
C ASN A 137 10.99 0.01 -6.94
N LEU A 138 10.63 -1.12 -6.32
CA LEU A 138 9.92 -1.14 -5.04
C LEU A 138 10.75 -0.55 -3.90
N VAL A 139 12.05 -0.85 -3.85
CA VAL A 139 12.94 -0.25 -2.85
C VAL A 139 13.03 1.26 -3.04
N LEU A 140 13.21 1.74 -4.27
CA LEU A 140 13.23 3.18 -4.56
C LEU A 140 11.90 3.87 -4.21
N LYS A 141 10.76 3.22 -4.52
CA LYS A 141 9.43 3.70 -4.15
C LYS A 141 9.28 3.87 -2.64
N GLY A 142 9.64 2.84 -1.86
CA GLY A 142 9.52 2.86 -0.41
C GLY A 142 10.41 3.93 0.23
N ILE A 143 11.63 4.12 -0.31
CA ILE A 143 12.53 5.19 0.11
C ILE A 143 11.91 6.57 -0.15
N ASN A 144 11.42 6.83 -1.37
CA ASN A 144 10.81 8.12 -1.72
C ASN A 144 9.56 8.41 -0.88
N GLN A 145 8.68 7.42 -0.69
CA GLN A 145 7.49 7.60 0.15
C GLN A 145 7.86 7.85 1.61
N THR A 146 8.92 7.21 2.12
CA THR A 146 9.44 7.50 3.46
C THR A 146 9.92 8.95 3.57
N PHE A 147 10.64 9.47 2.56
CA PHE A 147 11.06 10.88 2.52
C PHE A 147 9.87 11.84 2.50
N ASP A 148 8.85 11.57 1.68
CA ASP A 148 7.66 12.43 1.57
C ASP A 148 6.78 12.38 2.84
N THR A 149 6.79 11.26 3.57
CA THR A 149 5.99 11.06 4.79
C THR A 149 6.65 11.63 6.05
N LEU A 150 7.96 11.91 6.01
CA LEU A 150 8.66 12.64 7.06
C LEU A 150 8.26 14.11 7.02
N LEU A 151 7.15 14.46 7.68
CA LEU A 151 6.87 15.84 8.07
C LEU A 151 8.01 16.29 8.99
N THR A 152 8.99 16.98 8.43
CA THR A 152 10.12 17.44 9.21
C THR A 152 9.70 18.70 9.96
N GLU A 153 9.75 18.67 11.28
CA GLU A 153 9.62 19.89 12.11
C GLU A 153 10.82 20.83 11.93
N ASN A 154 11.88 20.35 11.28
CA ASN A 154 13.06 21.13 10.98
C ASN A 154 12.73 22.16 9.90
N LYS A 155 13.03 23.43 10.20
CA LYS A 155 13.10 24.48 9.18
C LYS A 155 14.04 24.01 8.06
N ILE A 156 13.68 24.34 6.82
CA ILE A 156 14.43 24.06 5.58
C ILE A 156 15.91 24.48 5.68
N GLU A 157 16.24 25.37 6.62
CA GLU A 157 17.57 25.95 6.82
C GLU A 157 18.63 24.96 7.31
N ASP A 158 18.27 23.89 8.01
CA ASP A 158 19.28 23.05 8.66
C ASP A 158 19.55 21.73 7.92
N THR A 159 20.75 21.68 7.33
CA THR A 159 21.57 20.52 6.93
C THR A 159 21.34 19.82 5.58
N THR A 160 20.11 19.58 5.11
CA THR A 160 19.91 18.73 3.91
C THR A 160 20.31 19.40 2.58
N PHE A 161 20.31 20.75 2.52
CA PHE A 161 20.53 21.47 1.26
C PHE A 161 21.98 21.87 0.97
N ASN A 162 22.93 21.68 1.89
CA ASN A 162 24.29 22.19 1.69
C ASN A 162 24.98 21.58 0.47
N LYS A 163 24.86 20.26 0.26
CA LYS A 163 25.45 19.61 -0.93
C LYS A 163 24.81 20.09 -2.23
N PHE A 164 23.50 20.34 -2.21
CA PHE A 164 22.76 20.85 -3.36
C PHE A 164 23.11 22.31 -3.66
N ARG A 165 23.20 23.17 -2.64
CA ARG A 165 23.63 24.57 -2.75
C ARG A 165 25.03 24.69 -3.37
N ILE A 166 25.96 23.85 -2.90
CA ILE A 166 27.33 23.80 -3.41
C ILE A 166 27.33 23.43 -4.91
N GLU A 167 26.58 22.40 -5.30
CA GLU A 167 26.55 21.93 -6.69
C GLU A 167 25.80 22.89 -7.63
N TYR A 168 24.71 23.51 -7.17
CA TYR A 168 24.01 24.55 -7.92
C TYR A 168 24.93 25.73 -8.21
N ASN A 169 25.58 26.27 -7.17
CA ASN A 169 26.52 27.38 -7.32
C ASN A 169 27.65 27.02 -8.28
N ARG A 170 28.24 25.82 -8.15
CA ARG A 170 29.29 25.35 -9.05
C ARG A 170 28.87 25.32 -10.54
N ARG A 171 27.60 25.01 -10.84
CA ARG A 171 27.11 24.86 -12.22
C ARG A 171 26.55 26.14 -12.82
N THR A 172 25.91 26.98 -12.02
CA THR A 172 25.22 28.19 -12.49
C THR A 172 25.98 29.47 -12.17
N ASN A 173 27.00 29.39 -11.30
CA ASN A 173 27.72 30.51 -10.71
C ASN A 173 26.80 31.48 -9.94
N LYS A 174 25.67 30.98 -9.44
CA LYS A 174 24.70 31.74 -8.64
C LYS A 174 24.51 31.11 -7.28
N GLU A 175 24.35 31.94 -6.25
CA GLU A 175 23.93 31.46 -4.94
C GLU A 175 22.48 30.97 -5.01
N PHE A 176 22.22 29.84 -4.37
CA PHE A 176 20.90 29.24 -4.31
C PHE A 176 20.11 29.85 -3.16
N ILE A 177 19.03 30.56 -3.48
CA ILE A 177 18.17 31.25 -2.51
C ILE A 177 16.85 30.52 -2.32
N ALA A 178 16.16 30.75 -1.21
CA ALA A 178 14.96 30.02 -0.85
C ALA A 178 13.79 30.20 -1.85
N THR A 179 13.77 31.29 -2.62
CA THR A 179 12.82 31.48 -3.73
C THR A 179 13.06 30.53 -4.90
N ASP A 180 14.30 30.05 -5.11
CA ASP A 180 14.60 29.07 -6.15
C ASP A 180 13.95 27.72 -5.85
N LEU A 181 13.83 27.33 -4.56
CA LEU A 181 13.15 26.10 -4.12
C LEU A 181 11.67 26.08 -4.56
N VAL A 182 10.99 27.21 -4.45
CA VAL A 182 9.57 27.34 -4.84
C VAL A 182 9.42 27.13 -6.35
N SER A 183 10.38 27.59 -7.15
CA SER A 183 10.38 27.39 -8.61
C SER A 183 10.67 25.94 -9.02
N PHE A 184 11.54 25.24 -8.28
CA PHE A 184 11.98 23.88 -8.61
C PHE A 184 10.97 22.80 -8.18
N TYR A 185 10.36 22.97 -7.01
CA TYR A 185 9.49 21.95 -6.42
C TYR A 185 8.00 22.28 -6.50
N GLY A 186 7.63 23.51 -6.89
CA GLY A 186 6.22 23.94 -6.89
C GLY A 186 5.60 23.99 -5.49
N VAL A 187 6.42 23.95 -4.43
CA VAL A 187 5.96 23.90 -3.04
C VAL A 187 5.71 25.32 -2.56
N HIS A 188 4.44 25.65 -2.39
CA HIS A 188 4.02 26.84 -1.67
C HIS A 188 4.09 26.58 -0.16
N VAL A 189 4.99 27.27 0.54
CA VAL A 189 5.07 27.21 2.00
C VAL A 189 3.90 28.02 2.59
N ARG A 190 3.08 27.36 3.43
CA ARG A 190 1.99 28.01 4.17
C ARG A 190 2.36 28.13 5.64
N ASN A 191 2.05 29.28 6.24
CA ASN A 191 2.21 29.48 7.69
C ASN A 191 1.09 28.76 8.48
N ARG A 192 1.17 28.81 9.82
CA ARG A 192 0.17 28.19 10.73
C ARG A 192 -1.25 28.79 10.61
N THR A 193 -1.44 29.93 9.94
CA THR A 193 -2.76 30.53 9.67
C THR A 193 -3.30 30.20 8.28
N GLY A 194 -2.54 29.46 7.45
CA GLY A 194 -2.95 29.01 6.11
C GLY A 194 -2.59 29.98 4.99
N ASP A 195 -1.91 31.09 5.29
CA ASP A 195 -1.51 32.08 4.29
C ASP A 195 -0.21 31.66 3.59
N LEU A 196 -0.12 31.96 2.30
CA LEU A 196 1.09 31.79 1.49
C LEU A 196 2.16 32.76 2.00
N THR A 197 3.30 32.26 2.44
CA THR A 197 4.41 33.13 2.89
C THR A 197 5.71 32.69 2.22
N LEU A 198 6.43 33.64 1.63
CA LEU A 198 7.83 33.44 1.27
C LEU A 198 8.67 33.46 2.55
N PRO A 199 9.73 32.64 2.64
CA PRO A 199 10.68 32.75 3.74
C PRO A 199 11.42 34.09 3.64
N ASP A 200 11.44 34.85 4.73
CA ASP A 200 12.16 36.12 4.81
C ASP A 200 13.66 35.89 4.58
N SER A 201 14.25 36.80 3.80
CA SER A 201 15.63 36.80 3.27
C SER A 201 16.72 36.84 4.32
#